data_AF-A0A2J8AEE1-F1
#
_entry.id   AF-A0A2J8AEE1-F1
#
_cell.length_a   1.000
_cell.length_b   1.000
_cell.length_c   1.000
_cell.angle_alpha   90.00
_cell.angle_beta   90.00
_cell.angle_gamma   90.00
#
_symmetry.space_group_name_H-M   'P 1'
#
loop_
_entity.id
_entity.type
_entity.pdbx_description
1 polymer ?
#
loop_
_entity_poly.entity_id
_entity_poly.type
_entity_poly.pdbx_seq_one_letter_code
_entity_poly.pdbx_strand_id
1 'polypeptide(L)'
;MFEPAAVLVRAHRPGADIALIERALNVPDALPSTTFVCVGDEISTEGQEGFLRGHGTQVVDGKLVATVCGVVERINKLIYVKTLNSRYVAEQGDVVVGRVADVAGKAWRVDLKSRQEAKLLLSAVHLPGGIQRRRNAEDELNMRAFFREAELISAEVQSVHADGSVALHTRSAKYGKLVHGQLVEVPPNLIKRQKQHFHTLEALGVELIIGCNGLVWVAPLRPDRAAAAAAAASGGADAQEQAEAEARPPPPPTKAQLEVVCRLANAIRALTRLYMPVYPASIMSTYEAAVEQGVALAGMLEPEFLEAVVGQEAHRRGSAMQE
;
A
#
# COMPACT_ATOMS: atom_id res chain seq x y z
N MET A 1 -23.60 17.61 29.28
CA MET A 1 -23.52 17.88 27.83
C MET A 1 -22.11 17.46 27.41
N PHE A 2 -21.94 16.24 26.91
CA PHE A 2 -20.64 15.74 26.47
C PHE A 2 -20.44 16.18 25.02
N GLU A 3 -19.55 17.13 24.77
CA GLU A 3 -19.08 17.36 23.40
C GLU A 3 -18.26 16.13 22.97
N PRO A 4 -18.57 15.52 21.81
CA PRO A 4 -17.67 14.53 21.24
C PRO A 4 -16.38 15.24 20.84
N ALA A 5 -15.30 14.99 21.56
CA ALA A 5 -13.96 15.47 21.23
C ALA A 5 -13.50 14.85 19.90
N ALA A 6 -13.85 15.49 18.79
CA ALA A 6 -13.38 15.10 17.46
C ALA A 6 -11.89 15.42 17.33
N VAL A 7 -11.09 14.45 16.89
CA VAL A 7 -9.69 14.70 16.53
C VAL A 7 -9.68 15.49 15.22
N LEU A 8 -9.20 16.73 15.28
CA LEU A 8 -9.07 17.62 14.13
C LEU A 8 -7.90 17.16 13.26
N VAL A 9 -8.21 16.43 12.19
CA VAL A 9 -7.25 16.04 11.15
C VAL A 9 -7.46 16.93 9.94
N ARG A 10 -6.45 17.72 9.56
CA ARG A 10 -6.51 18.58 8.37
C ARG A 10 -6.53 17.71 7.11
N ALA A 11 -7.32 18.12 6.10
CA ALA A 11 -7.40 17.40 4.84
C ALA A 11 -6.03 17.35 4.14
N HIS A 12 -5.61 16.15 3.73
CA HIS A 12 -4.38 15.94 2.98
C HIS A 12 -4.49 16.59 1.58
N ARG A 13 -3.50 17.39 1.20
CA ARG A 13 -3.35 17.90 -0.17
C ARG A 13 -2.31 17.04 -0.90
N PRO A 14 -2.67 16.40 -2.03
CA PRO A 14 -1.71 15.63 -2.82
C PRO A 14 -0.73 16.55 -3.54
N GLY A 15 0.55 16.17 -3.57
CA GLY A 15 1.64 16.90 -4.24
C GLY A 15 2.95 16.82 -3.45
N ALA A 16 4.08 16.70 -4.16
CA ALA A 16 5.40 16.74 -3.55
C ALA A 16 5.86 18.19 -3.36
N ASP A 17 6.38 18.53 -2.18
CA ASP A 17 6.95 19.86 -1.92
C ASP A 17 8.42 19.88 -2.38
N ILE A 18 8.61 19.96 -3.70
CA ILE A 18 9.92 19.78 -4.37
C ILE A 18 10.97 20.76 -3.82
N ALA A 19 10.58 22.01 -3.57
CA ALA A 19 11.48 23.06 -3.06
C ALA A 19 12.06 22.72 -1.67
N LEU A 20 11.30 21.99 -0.84
CA LEU A 20 11.71 21.58 0.49
C LEU A 20 12.71 20.42 0.45
N ILE A 21 12.53 19.50 -0.52
CA ILE A 21 13.44 18.38 -0.75
C ILE A 21 14.79 18.87 -1.27
N GLU A 22 14.79 19.78 -2.25
CA GLU A 22 16.01 20.37 -2.84
C GLU A 22 16.86 21.10 -1.79
N ARG A 23 16.22 21.91 -0.93
CA ARG A 23 16.90 22.68 0.12
C ARG A 23 17.56 21.78 1.18
N ALA A 24 16.94 20.66 1.51
CA ALA A 24 17.39 19.80 2.60
C ALA A 24 18.35 18.68 2.18
N LEU A 25 18.28 18.21 0.92
CA LEU A 25 19.19 17.17 0.40
C LEU A 25 20.53 17.72 -0.11
N ASN A 26 20.71 19.04 -0.15
CA ASN A 26 21.94 19.71 -0.61
C ASN A 26 22.43 19.11 -1.95
N VAL A 27 21.48 18.83 -2.85
CA VAL A 27 21.74 18.09 -4.09
C VAL A 27 22.69 18.94 -4.94
N PRO A 28 23.87 18.44 -5.31
CA PRO A 28 24.70 19.16 -6.27
C PRO A 28 23.93 19.31 -7.59
N ASP A 29 24.00 20.49 -8.22
CA ASP A 29 23.35 20.80 -9.51
C ASP A 29 23.63 19.77 -10.62
N ALA A 30 24.65 18.94 -10.45
CA ALA A 30 24.92 17.79 -11.31
C ALA A 30 24.13 16.57 -10.85
N LEU A 31 22.94 16.37 -11.43
CA LEU A 31 22.29 15.07 -11.45
C LEU A 31 23.31 14.04 -12.00
N PRO A 32 23.61 12.93 -11.28
CA PRO A 32 24.35 11.83 -11.89
C PRO A 32 23.56 11.43 -13.13
N SER A 33 24.25 11.32 -14.28
CA SER A 33 23.67 11.13 -15.62
C SER A 33 22.70 9.94 -15.66
N THR A 34 21.48 10.19 -15.23
CA THR A 34 20.37 9.27 -15.25
C THR A 34 19.51 9.82 -16.34
N THR A 35 19.48 9.06 -17.44
CA THR A 35 18.81 9.39 -18.70
C THR A 35 17.31 9.56 -18.45
N PHE A 36 16.91 10.72 -17.95
CA PHE A 36 15.52 11.14 -17.96
C PHE A 36 15.11 11.26 -19.42
N VAL A 37 13.97 10.67 -19.74
CA VAL A 37 13.41 10.68 -21.09
C VAL A 37 11.99 11.20 -21.03
N CYS A 38 11.63 11.96 -22.06
CA CYS A 38 10.28 12.36 -22.39
C CYS A 38 9.71 11.46 -23.49
N VAL A 39 8.39 11.55 -23.70
CA VAL A 39 7.73 10.82 -24.78
C VAL A 39 8.30 11.25 -26.12
N GLY A 40 8.75 10.27 -26.92
CA GLY A 40 9.35 10.50 -28.24
C GLY A 40 10.87 10.57 -28.23
N ASP A 41 11.51 10.64 -27.06
CA ASP A 41 12.97 10.68 -26.97
C ASP A 41 13.57 9.33 -27.41
N GLU A 42 14.65 9.41 -28.19
CA GLU A 42 15.42 8.24 -28.62
C GLU A 42 16.28 7.73 -27.47
N ILE A 43 16.10 6.45 -27.11
CA ILE A 43 16.89 5.77 -26.10
C ILE A 43 18.08 5.11 -26.80
N SER A 44 19.29 5.54 -26.46
CA SER A 44 20.51 4.94 -27.00
C SER A 44 20.63 3.46 -26.59
N THR A 45 20.78 2.60 -27.60
CA THR A 45 20.92 1.13 -27.47
C THR A 45 22.38 0.66 -27.44
N GLU A 46 23.35 1.59 -27.44
CA GLU A 46 24.81 1.35 -27.33
C GLU A 46 25.35 0.22 -28.22
N GLY A 47 24.74 -0.04 -29.37
CA GLY A 47 25.17 -1.09 -30.30
C GLY A 47 24.95 -2.53 -29.80
N GLN A 48 24.15 -2.75 -28.75
CA GLN A 48 23.77 -4.11 -28.33
C GLN A 48 22.80 -4.74 -29.33
N GLU A 49 23.27 -5.75 -30.06
CA GLU A 49 22.39 -6.62 -30.86
C GLU A 49 21.53 -7.50 -29.93
N GLY A 50 20.20 -7.41 -30.09
CA GLY A 50 19.23 -8.24 -29.37
C GLY A 50 18.81 -7.71 -27.98
N PHE A 51 18.58 -6.41 -27.85
CA PHE A 51 17.92 -5.86 -26.65
C PHE A 51 16.46 -6.31 -26.56
N LEU A 52 16.00 -6.54 -25.32
CA LEU A 52 14.61 -6.81 -24.99
C LEU A 52 13.92 -5.49 -24.66
N ARG A 53 12.77 -5.26 -25.27
CA ARG A 53 11.91 -4.12 -24.96
C ARG A 53 11.05 -4.42 -23.73
N GLY A 54 11.14 -3.58 -22.72
CA GLY A 54 10.22 -3.61 -21.59
C GLY A 54 9.14 -2.55 -21.70
N HIS A 55 8.48 -2.27 -20.57
CA HIS A 55 7.40 -1.28 -20.50
C HIS A 55 7.93 0.14 -20.76
N GLY A 56 7.10 0.98 -21.37
CA GLY A 56 7.45 2.38 -21.61
C GLY A 56 8.39 2.62 -22.80
N THR A 57 8.66 1.60 -23.62
CA THR A 57 9.49 1.72 -24.83
C THR A 57 8.78 1.15 -26.05
N GLN A 58 9.04 1.74 -27.22
CA GLN A 58 8.53 1.28 -28.51
C GLN A 58 9.61 1.45 -29.57
N VAL A 59 9.59 0.63 -30.62
CA VAL A 59 10.49 0.80 -31.76
C VAL A 59 9.74 1.53 -32.86
N VAL A 60 10.26 2.68 -33.28
CA VAL A 60 9.75 3.50 -34.39
C VAL A 60 10.92 3.76 -35.32
N ASP A 61 10.77 3.48 -36.61
CA ASP A 61 11.82 3.66 -37.64
C ASP A 61 13.16 2.99 -37.30
N GLY A 62 13.10 1.80 -36.68
CA GLY A 62 14.30 1.05 -36.27
C GLY A 62 15.01 1.59 -35.02
N LYS A 63 14.49 2.65 -34.41
CA LYS A 63 15.02 3.29 -33.20
C LYS A 63 14.15 3.00 -32.00
N LEU A 64 14.77 2.80 -30.84
CA LEU A 64 14.05 2.64 -29.58
C LEU A 64 13.65 4.02 -29.06
N VAL A 65 12.36 4.27 -28.93
CA VAL A 65 11.80 5.53 -28.42
C VAL A 65 11.06 5.31 -27.11
N ALA A 66 11.10 6.31 -26.23
CA ALA A 66 10.34 6.32 -25.00
C ALA A 66 8.85 6.63 -25.28
N THR A 67 7.94 5.87 -24.68
CA THR A 67 6.49 6.14 -24.76
C THR A 67 5.94 6.82 -23.50
N VAL A 68 6.76 6.95 -22.46
CA VAL A 68 6.40 7.51 -21.16
C VAL A 68 7.54 8.38 -20.63
N CYS A 69 7.22 9.37 -19.80
CA CYS A 69 8.23 10.17 -19.12
C CYS A 69 8.75 9.44 -17.87
N GLY A 70 10.07 9.38 -17.72
CA GLY A 70 10.67 8.66 -16.61
C GLY A 70 12.17 8.47 -16.72
N VAL A 71 12.69 7.54 -15.94
CA VAL A 71 14.10 7.17 -15.92
C VAL A 71 14.29 5.89 -16.71
N VAL A 72 15.25 5.87 -17.63
CA VAL A 72 15.62 4.64 -18.34
C VAL A 72 16.36 3.69 -17.38
N GLU A 73 15.79 2.51 -17.14
CA GLU A 73 16.43 1.43 -16.39
C GLU A 73 16.84 0.31 -17.36
N ARG A 74 18.07 -0.17 -17.20
CA ARG A 74 18.66 -1.23 -18.01
C ARG A 74 19.00 -2.41 -17.10
N ILE A 75 18.33 -3.54 -17.30
CA ILE A 75 18.57 -4.77 -16.54
C ILE A 75 18.97 -5.86 -17.54
N ASN A 76 20.24 -6.23 -17.54
CA ASN A 76 20.82 -7.13 -18.55
C ASN A 76 20.55 -6.62 -19.97
N LYS A 77 19.73 -7.34 -20.75
CA LYS A 77 19.30 -6.95 -22.09
C LYS A 77 17.97 -6.21 -22.11
N LEU A 78 17.25 -6.13 -20.99
CA LEU A 78 15.93 -5.50 -20.90
C LEU A 78 16.07 -4.00 -20.67
N ILE A 79 15.55 -3.20 -21.61
CA ILE A 79 15.47 -1.75 -21.50
C ILE A 79 14.01 -1.35 -21.29
N TYR A 80 13.72 -0.66 -20.19
CA TYR A 80 12.40 -0.12 -19.91
C TYR A 80 12.51 1.28 -19.31
N VAL A 81 11.42 2.03 -19.39
CA VAL A 81 11.33 3.35 -18.77
C VAL A 81 10.50 3.23 -17.51
N LYS A 82 11.12 3.53 -16.37
CA LYS A 82 10.44 3.62 -15.09
C LYS A 82 9.74 4.97 -14.98
N THR A 83 8.42 4.93 -15.04
CA THR A 83 7.56 6.12 -14.92
C THR A 83 7.68 6.76 -13.55
N LEU A 84 7.66 8.09 -13.50
CA LEU A 84 7.65 8.82 -12.23
C LEU A 84 6.38 8.55 -11.43
N ASN A 85 5.22 8.48 -12.10
CA ASN A 85 3.93 8.19 -11.49
C ASN A 85 3.18 7.18 -12.38
N SER A 86 2.58 6.17 -11.77
CA SER A 86 1.81 5.15 -12.48
C SER A 86 0.67 4.62 -11.62
N ARG A 87 -0.36 4.10 -12.29
CA ARG A 87 -1.39 3.29 -11.61
C ARG A 87 -0.78 1.97 -11.19
N TYR A 88 -1.38 1.36 -10.17
CA TYR A 88 -0.96 0.05 -9.70
C TYR A 88 -1.08 -1.00 -10.81
N VAL A 89 0.03 -1.68 -11.09
CA VAL A 89 0.10 -2.85 -11.96
C VAL A 89 0.18 -4.07 -11.04
N ALA A 90 -0.85 -4.91 -11.10
CA ALA A 90 -0.94 -6.07 -10.24
C ALA A 90 0.07 -7.15 -10.66
N GLU A 91 0.71 -7.77 -9.67
CA GLU A 91 1.53 -8.95 -9.84
C GLU A 91 0.95 -10.10 -8.99
N GLN A 92 1.13 -11.33 -9.46
CA GLN A 92 0.68 -12.50 -8.72
C GLN A 92 1.37 -12.58 -7.35
N GLY A 93 0.58 -12.80 -6.30
CA GLY A 93 1.05 -12.84 -4.91
C GLY A 93 1.12 -11.49 -4.21
N ASP A 94 0.78 -10.39 -4.90
CA ASP A 94 0.71 -9.07 -4.26
C ASP A 94 -0.38 -9.04 -3.18
N VAL A 95 -0.02 -8.49 -2.02
CA VAL A 95 -0.98 -8.14 -0.97
C VAL A 95 -1.57 -6.79 -1.29
N VAL A 96 -2.90 -6.70 -1.37
CA VAL A 96 -3.61 -5.48 -1.73
C VAL A 96 -4.72 -5.17 -0.74
N VAL A 97 -4.97 -3.89 -0.55
CA VAL A 97 -6.16 -3.38 0.14
C VAL A 97 -7.07 -2.79 -0.92
N GLY A 98 -8.36 -3.08 -0.88
CA GLY A 98 -9.30 -2.63 -1.89
C GLY A 98 -10.64 -2.21 -1.28
N ARG A 99 -11.38 -1.40 -2.03
CA ARG A 99 -12.76 -1.03 -1.69
C ARG A 99 -13.73 -1.79 -2.58
N VAL A 100 -14.75 -2.40 -2.01
CA VAL A 100 -15.80 -3.06 -2.79
C VAL A 100 -16.58 -2.00 -3.56
N ALA A 101 -16.57 -2.08 -4.88
CA ALA A 101 -17.28 -1.18 -5.77
C ALA A 101 -18.75 -1.61 -5.92
N ASP A 102 -18.98 -2.89 -6.20
CA ASP A 102 -20.30 -3.49 -6.41
C ASP A 102 -20.24 -5.01 -6.18
N VAL A 103 -21.41 -5.60 -5.92
CA VAL A 103 -21.65 -7.04 -5.86
C VAL A 103 -22.51 -7.44 -7.05
N ALA A 104 -21.92 -8.13 -8.04
CA ALA A 104 -22.61 -8.49 -9.27
C ALA A 104 -22.41 -9.98 -9.61
N GLY A 105 -23.51 -10.70 -9.76
CA GLY A 105 -23.50 -12.15 -9.95
C GLY A 105 -22.76 -12.84 -8.80
N LYS A 106 -21.85 -13.76 -9.13
CA LYS A 106 -21.08 -14.56 -8.15
C LYS A 106 -19.73 -13.92 -7.77
N ALA A 107 -19.58 -12.61 -7.95
CA ALA A 107 -18.33 -11.90 -7.69
C ALA A 107 -18.54 -10.52 -7.07
N TRP A 108 -17.58 -10.10 -6.24
CA TRP A 108 -17.40 -8.71 -5.87
C TRP A 108 -16.44 -8.04 -6.83
N ARG A 109 -16.80 -6.85 -7.31
CA ARG A 109 -15.86 -5.95 -7.99
C ARG A 109 -15.18 -5.09 -6.93
N VAL A 110 -13.87 -5.02 -6.99
CA VAL A 110 -13.03 -4.38 -5.97
C VAL A 110 -12.13 -3.35 -6.66
N ASP A 111 -12.23 -2.10 -6.22
CA ASP A 111 -11.33 -1.04 -6.64
C ASP A 111 -9.99 -1.18 -5.92
N LEU A 112 -8.94 -1.43 -6.70
CA LEU A 112 -7.54 -1.50 -6.26
C LEU A 112 -6.72 -0.29 -6.71
N LYS A 113 -7.34 0.72 -7.33
CA LYS A 113 -6.66 1.82 -8.04
C LYS A 113 -5.75 1.37 -9.20
N SER A 114 -5.99 0.19 -9.72
CA SER A 114 -5.39 -0.34 -10.94
C SER A 114 -6.05 0.21 -12.21
N ARG A 115 -5.62 -0.27 -13.39
CA ARG A 115 -6.24 0.06 -14.68
C ARG A 115 -7.69 -0.42 -14.81
N GLN A 116 -8.01 -1.53 -14.16
CA GLN A 116 -9.35 -2.14 -14.15
C GLN A 116 -9.73 -2.50 -12.70
N GLU A 117 -11.02 -2.68 -12.44
CA GLU A 117 -11.50 -3.25 -11.17
C GLU A 117 -11.14 -4.74 -11.10
N ALA A 118 -10.75 -5.20 -9.91
CA ALA A 118 -10.45 -6.60 -9.68
C ALA A 118 -11.71 -7.40 -9.35
N LYS A 119 -11.69 -8.70 -9.62
CA LYS A 119 -12.80 -9.61 -9.35
C LYS A 119 -12.44 -10.54 -8.20
N LEU A 120 -13.23 -10.48 -7.13
CA LEU A 120 -13.19 -11.46 -6.04
C LEU A 120 -14.37 -12.41 -6.21
N LEU A 121 -14.12 -13.65 -6.59
CA LEU A 121 -15.18 -14.65 -6.76
C LEU A 121 -15.66 -15.16 -5.40
N LEU A 122 -16.94 -15.51 -5.29
CA LEU A 122 -17.48 -16.21 -4.10
C LEU A 122 -16.70 -17.52 -3.85
N SER A 123 -16.49 -18.28 -4.92
CA SER A 123 -15.20 -18.82 -5.39
C SER A 123 -14.00 -18.93 -4.45
N ALA A 124 -13.52 -17.76 -4.05
CA ALA A 124 -12.18 -17.50 -3.60
C ALA A 124 -12.17 -16.88 -2.20
N VAL A 125 -13.34 -16.80 -1.56
CA VAL A 125 -13.52 -16.29 -0.20
C VAL A 125 -13.65 -17.45 0.79
N HIS A 126 -13.05 -17.28 1.96
CA HIS A 126 -13.25 -18.16 3.12
C HIS A 126 -14.60 -17.83 3.75
N LEU A 127 -15.52 -18.80 3.77
CA LEU A 127 -16.81 -18.63 4.42
C LEU A 127 -16.63 -18.83 5.94
N PRO A 128 -17.30 -18.03 6.79
CA PRO A 128 -17.26 -18.21 8.22
C PRO A 128 -17.72 -19.63 8.60
N GLY A 129 -16.98 -20.26 9.50
CA GLY A 129 -17.23 -21.63 9.97
C GLY A 129 -16.21 -22.68 9.49
N GLY A 130 -15.23 -22.33 8.66
CA GLY A 130 -14.06 -23.19 8.35
C GLY A 130 -14.34 -24.50 7.61
N ILE A 131 -15.60 -24.88 7.45
CA ILE A 131 -16.03 -26.08 6.75
C ILE A 131 -16.04 -25.76 5.27
N GLN A 132 -15.29 -26.56 4.49
CA GLN A 132 -15.34 -26.54 3.04
C GLN A 132 -16.68 -27.13 2.56
N ARG A 133 -17.78 -26.38 2.75
CA ARG A 133 -19.12 -26.75 2.32
C ARG A 133 -19.25 -26.49 0.81
N ARG A 134 -20.02 -27.33 0.11
CA ARG A 134 -20.45 -27.00 -1.26
C ARG A 134 -21.20 -25.68 -1.20
N ARG A 135 -20.75 -24.70 -1.99
CA ARG A 135 -21.37 -23.38 -2.05
C ARG A 135 -22.76 -23.51 -2.62
N ASN A 136 -23.75 -23.03 -1.87
CA ASN A 136 -25.15 -23.17 -2.21
C ASN A 136 -25.70 -21.86 -2.80
N ALA A 137 -26.88 -21.92 -3.43
CA ALA A 137 -27.57 -20.73 -3.94
C ALA A 137 -27.90 -19.71 -2.83
N GLU A 138 -28.00 -20.15 -1.58
CA GLU A 138 -28.17 -19.31 -0.39
C GLU A 138 -26.96 -18.39 -0.15
N ASP A 139 -25.73 -18.86 -0.45
CA ASP A 139 -24.51 -18.05 -0.31
C ASP A 139 -24.46 -16.93 -1.35
N GLU A 140 -25.00 -17.17 -2.54
CA GLU A 140 -25.14 -16.17 -3.63
C GLU A 140 -26.12 -15.05 -3.24
N LEU A 141 -27.24 -15.42 -2.59
CA LEU A 141 -28.19 -14.44 -2.05
C LEU A 141 -27.61 -13.65 -0.87
N ASN A 142 -26.78 -14.28 -0.04
CA ASN A 142 -26.17 -13.69 1.14
C ASN A 142 -24.81 -13.03 0.90
N MET A 143 -24.39 -12.81 -0.36
CA MET A 143 -23.09 -12.17 -0.66
C MET A 143 -22.91 -10.81 0.02
N ARG A 144 -23.99 -10.03 0.12
CA ARG A 144 -24.02 -8.72 0.81
C ARG A 144 -23.87 -8.82 2.33
N ALA A 145 -23.99 -10.01 2.92
CA ALA A 145 -23.70 -10.22 4.34
C ALA A 145 -22.19 -10.27 4.62
N PHE A 146 -21.38 -10.75 3.68
CA PHE A 146 -19.92 -10.83 3.83
C PHE A 146 -19.24 -9.48 3.55
N PHE A 147 -19.46 -8.95 2.35
CA PHE A 147 -18.91 -7.67 1.94
C PHE A 147 -19.98 -6.84 1.24
N ARG A 148 -20.18 -5.62 1.74
CA ARG A 148 -21.09 -4.63 1.16
C ARG A 148 -20.33 -3.63 0.30
N GLU A 149 -21.06 -2.91 -0.54
CA GLU A 149 -20.49 -1.81 -1.30
C GLU A 149 -19.82 -0.78 -0.36
N ALA A 150 -18.72 -0.21 -0.82
CA ALA A 150 -17.85 0.72 -0.11
C ALA A 150 -17.07 0.17 1.10
N GLU A 151 -17.22 -1.11 1.46
CA GLU A 151 -16.41 -1.74 2.52
C GLU A 151 -14.97 -1.98 2.07
N LEU A 152 -14.03 -1.95 3.02
CA LEU A 152 -12.62 -2.19 2.78
C LEU A 152 -12.27 -3.64 3.06
N ILE A 153 -11.48 -4.23 2.17
CA ILE A 153 -11.03 -5.60 2.27
C ILE A 153 -9.52 -5.69 2.04
N SER A 154 -8.85 -6.60 2.74
CA SER A 154 -7.51 -7.07 2.38
C SER A 154 -7.63 -8.36 1.59
N ALA A 155 -6.88 -8.46 0.50
CA ALA A 155 -6.87 -9.62 -0.39
C ALA A 155 -5.47 -9.85 -0.97
N GLU A 156 -5.31 -11.00 -1.61
CA GLU A 156 -4.12 -11.35 -2.39
C GLU A 156 -4.48 -11.52 -3.86
N VAL A 157 -3.59 -11.09 -4.73
CA VAL A 157 -3.71 -11.28 -6.17
C VAL A 157 -3.43 -12.75 -6.51
N GLN A 158 -4.49 -13.48 -6.85
CA GLN A 158 -4.40 -14.89 -7.24
C GLN A 158 -3.73 -15.06 -8.61
N SER A 159 -4.22 -14.30 -9.57
CA SER A 159 -3.78 -14.37 -10.96
C SER A 159 -4.11 -13.08 -11.68
N VAL A 160 -3.25 -12.73 -12.63
CA VAL A 160 -3.48 -11.62 -13.57
C VAL A 160 -3.68 -12.25 -14.95
N HIS A 161 -4.80 -11.95 -15.57
CA HIS A 161 -5.15 -12.49 -16.89
C HIS A 161 -4.53 -11.64 -18.00
N ALA A 162 -4.45 -12.20 -19.22
CA ALA A 162 -3.82 -11.53 -20.37
C ALA A 162 -4.55 -10.25 -20.80
N ASP A 163 -5.83 -10.10 -20.47
CA ASP A 163 -6.64 -8.88 -20.67
C ASP A 163 -6.36 -7.80 -19.62
N GLY A 164 -5.49 -8.08 -18.64
CA GLY A 164 -5.19 -7.21 -17.51
C GLY A 164 -6.22 -7.28 -16.38
N SER A 165 -7.20 -8.19 -16.46
CA SER A 165 -8.13 -8.41 -15.36
C SER A 165 -7.44 -9.15 -14.21
N VAL A 166 -7.77 -8.72 -12.99
CA VAL A 166 -7.12 -9.20 -11.76
C VAL A 166 -8.11 -10.06 -10.99
N ALA A 167 -7.72 -11.30 -10.68
CA ALA A 167 -8.51 -12.19 -9.83
C ALA A 167 -7.94 -12.17 -8.40
N LEU A 168 -8.81 -11.94 -7.43
CA LEU A 168 -8.46 -11.89 -6.01
C LEU A 168 -8.90 -13.14 -5.26
N HIS A 169 -8.21 -13.45 -4.17
CA HIS A 169 -8.66 -14.43 -3.19
C HIS A 169 -8.39 -14.00 -1.75
N THR A 170 -9.19 -14.53 -0.83
CA THR A 170 -9.05 -14.32 0.62
C THR A 170 -9.07 -15.67 1.36
N ARG A 171 -8.28 -16.64 0.87
CA ARG A 171 -8.29 -18.02 1.41
C ARG A 171 -7.65 -18.17 2.80
N SER A 172 -6.85 -17.20 3.24
CA SER A 172 -6.17 -17.20 4.54
C SER A 172 -6.86 -16.24 5.51
N ALA A 173 -6.90 -16.59 6.80
CA ALA A 173 -7.52 -15.80 7.88
C ALA A 173 -6.88 -14.40 8.06
N LYS A 174 -5.68 -14.16 7.52
CA LYS A 174 -5.07 -12.82 7.50
C LYS A 174 -5.83 -11.84 6.58
N TYR A 175 -6.51 -12.36 5.56
CA TYR A 175 -7.31 -11.59 4.61
C TYR A 175 -8.76 -11.49 5.04
N GLY A 176 -9.45 -10.42 4.63
CA GLY A 176 -10.86 -10.25 4.92
C GLY A 176 -11.25 -8.79 5.11
N LYS A 177 -12.35 -8.59 5.81
CA LYS A 177 -12.93 -7.27 6.05
C LYS A 177 -12.06 -6.44 6.99
N LEU A 178 -11.87 -5.17 6.65
CA LEU A 178 -11.11 -4.21 7.45
C LEU A 178 -12.08 -3.25 8.16
N VAL A 179 -11.97 -3.17 9.49
CA VAL A 179 -12.85 -2.37 10.35
C VAL A 179 -12.05 -1.60 11.40
N HIS A 180 -12.60 -0.50 11.90
CA HIS A 180 -12.04 0.31 12.99
C HIS A 180 -10.60 0.83 12.77
N GLY A 181 -10.26 1.19 11.53
CA GLY A 181 -9.00 1.80 11.17
C GLY A 181 -9.14 2.94 10.17
N GLN A 182 -8.01 3.38 9.66
CA GLN A 182 -7.89 4.47 8.70
C GLN A 182 -7.16 3.98 7.44
N LEU A 183 -7.75 4.27 6.29
CA LEU A 183 -7.11 4.09 5.00
C LEU A 183 -6.28 5.32 4.65
N VAL A 184 -5.03 5.12 4.26
CA VAL A 184 -4.12 6.14 3.74
C VAL A 184 -3.74 5.76 2.31
N GLU A 185 -3.89 6.72 1.41
CA GLU A 185 -3.59 6.53 0.00
C GLU A 185 -2.22 7.09 -0.31
N VAL A 186 -1.39 6.27 -0.94
CA VAL A 186 -0.01 6.56 -1.31
C VAL A 186 0.14 6.19 -2.80
N PRO A 187 0.89 6.96 -3.60
CA PRO A 187 1.28 6.53 -4.93
C PRO A 187 1.96 5.15 -4.89
N PRO A 188 1.54 4.16 -5.70
CA PRO A 188 2.02 2.79 -5.59
C PRO A 188 3.52 2.65 -5.85
N ASN A 189 4.12 3.57 -6.60
CA ASN A 189 5.55 3.65 -6.86
C ASN A 189 6.40 4.01 -5.62
N LEU A 190 5.80 4.61 -4.58
CA LEU A 190 6.49 4.87 -3.31
C LEU A 190 6.48 3.67 -2.39
N ILE A 191 5.61 2.68 -2.59
CA ILE A 191 5.56 1.48 -1.77
C ILE A 191 6.74 0.58 -2.11
N LYS A 192 7.61 0.31 -1.14
CA LYS A 192 8.67 -0.69 -1.32
C LYS A 192 8.07 -2.09 -1.21
N ARG A 193 8.15 -2.88 -2.29
CA ARG A 193 7.77 -4.30 -2.28
C ARG A 193 8.65 -5.07 -1.28
N GLN A 194 8.04 -5.80 -0.37
CA GLN A 194 8.72 -6.55 0.70
C GLN A 194 8.15 -7.97 0.81
N LYS A 195 8.86 -8.87 1.51
CA LYS A 195 8.38 -10.24 1.74
C LYS A 195 7.11 -10.28 2.58
N GLN A 196 6.96 -9.32 3.49
CA GLN A 196 5.81 -9.19 4.38
C GLN A 196 5.22 -7.80 4.23
N HIS A 197 3.91 -7.74 4.09
CA HIS A 197 3.12 -6.51 3.97
C HIS A 197 2.13 -6.33 5.14
N PHE A 198 2.05 -7.33 6.02
CA PHE A 198 1.34 -7.29 7.28
C PHE A 198 2.35 -7.06 8.39
N HIS A 199 2.17 -6.00 9.17
CA HIS A 199 3.05 -5.66 10.27
C HIS A 199 2.24 -5.40 11.53
N THR A 200 2.66 -6.04 12.62
CA THR A 200 2.11 -5.84 13.94
C THR A 200 3.12 -5.06 14.78
N LEU A 201 2.74 -3.86 15.19
CA LEU A 201 3.55 -2.99 16.03
C LEU A 201 3.05 -3.13 17.48
N GLU A 202 3.48 -4.20 18.16
CA GLU A 202 3.01 -4.55 19.50
C GLU A 202 3.24 -3.42 20.52
N ALA A 203 4.41 -2.78 20.47
CA ALA A 203 4.76 -1.66 21.35
C ALA A 203 3.79 -0.47 21.23
N LEU A 204 3.16 -0.30 20.06
CA LEU A 204 2.21 0.77 19.79
C LEU A 204 0.75 0.29 19.83
N GLY A 205 0.52 -1.03 19.92
CA GLY A 205 -0.80 -1.63 19.81
C GLY A 205 -1.49 -1.31 18.48
N VAL A 206 -0.77 -1.37 17.36
CA VAL A 206 -1.28 -1.06 16.01
C VAL A 206 -0.97 -2.19 15.03
N GLU A 207 -1.94 -2.51 14.16
CA GLU A 207 -1.76 -3.32 12.95
C GLU A 207 -1.65 -2.42 11.71
N LEU A 208 -0.72 -2.76 10.82
CA LEU A 208 -0.43 -2.05 9.58
C LEU A 208 -0.46 -3.03 8.41
N ILE A 209 -1.25 -2.71 7.39
CA ILE A 209 -1.28 -3.44 6.12
C ILE A 209 -0.83 -2.49 5.02
N ILE A 210 0.34 -2.74 4.45
CA ILE A 210 0.91 -1.93 3.38
C ILE A 210 0.57 -2.61 2.05
N GLY A 211 -0.54 -2.24 1.41
CA GLY A 211 -0.89 -2.80 0.10
C GLY A 211 0.10 -2.39 -1.00
N CYS A 212 0.52 -3.34 -1.84
CA CYS A 212 1.37 -3.08 -3.02
C CYS A 212 0.74 -2.04 -3.98
N ASN A 213 -0.57 -1.86 -3.89
CA ASN A 213 -1.34 -0.91 -4.67
C ASN A 213 -1.35 0.53 -4.14
N GLY A 214 -0.58 0.82 -3.09
CA GLY A 214 -0.54 2.16 -2.49
C GLY A 214 -1.67 2.42 -1.50
N LEU A 215 -2.53 1.44 -1.23
CA LEU A 215 -3.55 1.51 -0.21
C LEU A 215 -3.01 0.93 1.10
N VAL A 216 -2.76 1.81 2.07
CA VAL A 216 -2.20 1.45 3.38
C VAL A 216 -3.30 1.53 4.42
N TRP A 217 -3.53 0.45 5.16
CA TRP A 217 -4.50 0.39 6.22
C TRP A 217 -3.81 0.42 7.58
N VAL A 218 -4.23 1.33 8.45
CA VAL A 218 -3.73 1.47 9.82
C VAL A 218 -4.89 1.25 10.78
N ALA A 219 -4.79 0.30 11.70
CA ALA A 219 -5.82 0.07 12.70
C ALA A 219 -5.21 -0.29 14.06
N PRO A 220 -5.93 -0.10 15.16
CA PRO A 220 -5.52 -0.64 16.45
C PRO A 220 -5.36 -2.15 16.37
N LEU A 221 -4.35 -2.67 17.06
CA LEU A 221 -4.09 -4.10 17.12
C LEU A 221 -5.29 -4.81 17.72
N ARG A 222 -5.84 -5.75 16.96
CA ARG A 222 -6.95 -6.58 17.43
C ARG A 222 -6.39 -7.93 17.92
N PRO A 223 -6.67 -8.32 19.18
CA PRO A 223 -6.10 -9.53 19.77
C PRO A 223 -6.62 -10.82 19.11
N ASP A 224 -7.86 -10.81 18.61
CA ASP A 224 -8.46 -11.88 17.79
C ASP A 224 -7.66 -12.14 16.51
N ARG A 225 -7.27 -11.07 15.81
CA ARG A 225 -6.53 -11.15 14.55
C ARG A 225 -5.06 -11.49 14.75
N ALA A 226 -4.45 -10.98 15.83
CA ALA A 226 -3.09 -11.33 16.23
C ALA A 226 -2.99 -12.83 16.57
N ALA A 227 -3.96 -13.36 17.31
CA ALA A 227 -4.06 -14.78 17.63
C ALA A 227 -4.31 -15.64 16.37
N ALA A 228 -5.19 -15.20 15.45
CA ALA A 228 -5.44 -15.90 14.20
C ALA A 228 -4.21 -15.94 13.28
N ALA A 229 -3.43 -14.85 13.20
CA ALA A 229 -2.17 -14.81 12.45
C ALA A 229 -1.10 -15.74 13.06
N ALA A 230 -0.98 -15.78 14.38
CA ALA A 230 -0.08 -16.69 15.09
C ALA A 230 -0.50 -18.16 14.93
N ALA A 231 -1.78 -18.46 15.04
CA ALA A 231 -2.34 -19.81 14.85
C ALA A 231 -2.18 -20.33 13.40
N ALA A 232 -2.34 -19.45 12.42
CA ALA A 232 -2.09 -19.79 11.01
C ALA A 232 -0.62 -20.13 10.74
N ALA A 233 0.32 -19.59 11.53
CA ALA A 233 1.75 -19.91 11.45
C ALA A 233 2.11 -21.22 12.19
N SER A 234 1.37 -21.58 13.24
CA SER A 234 1.60 -22.81 14.03
C SER A 234 0.77 -24.02 13.57
N GLY A 235 -0.11 -23.86 12.56
CA GLY A 235 -0.88 -24.95 11.97
C GLY A 235 -1.96 -25.54 12.88
N GLY A 236 -2.33 -24.85 13.96
CA GLY A 236 -3.27 -25.35 14.95
C GLY A 236 -4.23 -24.26 15.42
N ALA A 237 -5.45 -24.26 14.90
CA ALA A 237 -6.60 -23.69 15.60
C ALA A 237 -7.89 -24.35 15.12
N ASP A 238 -8.79 -24.61 16.07
CA ASP A 238 -10.15 -25.04 15.80
C ASP A 238 -10.92 -23.91 15.09
N ALA A 239 -11.31 -24.17 13.84
CA ALA A 239 -11.92 -23.18 12.95
C ALA A 239 -13.27 -22.63 13.44
N GLN A 240 -13.83 -23.23 14.48
CA GLN A 240 -15.14 -22.90 15.04
C GLN A 240 -15.07 -21.76 16.08
N GLU A 241 -14.04 -21.73 16.94
CA GLU A 241 -13.81 -20.61 17.88
C GLU A 241 -13.39 -19.32 17.13
N GLN A 242 -12.60 -19.45 16.06
CA GLN A 242 -12.20 -18.31 15.23
C GLN A 242 -13.39 -17.69 14.49
N ALA A 243 -14.32 -18.52 13.99
CA ALA A 243 -15.53 -18.04 13.31
C ALA A 243 -16.50 -17.32 14.26
N GLU A 244 -16.63 -17.78 15.50
CA GLU A 244 -17.46 -17.11 16.52
C GLU A 244 -16.84 -15.80 17.03
N ALA A 245 -15.50 -15.74 17.12
CA ALA A 245 -14.78 -14.52 17.47
C ALA A 245 -14.84 -13.46 16.35
N GLU A 246 -14.70 -13.85 15.08
CA GLU A 246 -14.84 -12.94 13.92
C GLU A 246 -16.26 -12.38 13.75
N ALA A 247 -17.28 -13.13 14.20
CA ALA A 247 -18.68 -12.72 14.08
C ALA A 247 -19.08 -11.62 15.09
N ARG A 248 -18.33 -11.44 16.19
CA ARG A 248 -18.62 -10.39 17.17
C ARG A 248 -18.03 -9.07 16.68
N PRO A 249 -18.83 -7.98 16.56
CA PRO A 249 -18.28 -6.68 16.21
C PRO A 249 -17.27 -6.27 17.30
N PRO A 250 -16.03 -5.93 16.93
CA PRO A 250 -15.02 -5.55 17.91
C PRO A 250 -15.44 -4.24 18.62
N PRO A 251 -15.02 -4.05 19.87
CA PRO A 251 -15.32 -2.82 20.58
C PRO A 251 -14.74 -1.61 19.84
N PRO A 252 -15.40 -0.44 19.91
CA PRO A 252 -14.87 0.76 19.30
C PRO A 252 -13.52 1.12 19.94
N PRO A 253 -12.56 1.62 19.15
CA PRO A 253 -11.23 1.93 19.65
C PRO A 253 -11.26 3.12 20.61
N THR A 254 -10.37 3.08 21.60
CA THR A 254 -10.21 4.17 22.58
C THR A 254 -9.55 5.40 21.95
N LYS A 255 -9.71 6.57 22.58
CA LYS A 255 -9.08 7.82 22.13
C LYS A 255 -7.56 7.69 22.00
N ALA A 256 -6.90 7.06 22.97
CA ALA A 256 -5.45 6.84 22.95
C ALA A 256 -5.01 5.98 21.76
N GLN A 257 -5.75 4.91 21.46
CA GLN A 257 -5.48 4.08 20.27
C GLN A 257 -5.65 4.87 18.98
N LEU A 258 -6.71 5.70 18.88
CA LEU A 258 -6.94 6.54 17.72
C LEU A 258 -5.87 7.60 17.51
N GLU A 259 -5.32 8.18 18.59
CA GLU A 259 -4.21 9.13 18.50
C GLU A 259 -2.95 8.49 17.89
N VAL A 260 -2.61 7.27 18.31
CA VAL A 260 -1.48 6.51 17.74
C VAL A 260 -1.73 6.18 16.26
N VAL A 261 -2.92 5.70 15.91
CA VAL A 261 -3.32 5.42 14.52
C VAL A 261 -3.21 6.68 13.65
N CYS A 262 -3.71 7.82 14.13
CA CYS A 262 -3.65 9.09 13.40
C CYS A 262 -2.20 9.57 13.24
N ARG A 263 -1.35 9.39 14.26
CA ARG A 263 0.08 9.75 14.18
C ARG A 263 0.79 8.93 13.12
N LEU A 264 0.57 7.60 13.09
CA LEU A 264 1.17 6.71 12.09
C LEU A 264 0.65 7.03 10.67
N ALA A 265 -0.64 7.29 10.54
CA ALA A 265 -1.23 7.74 9.28
C ALA A 265 -0.63 9.07 8.79
N ASN A 266 -0.37 10.01 9.70
CA ASN A 266 0.29 11.27 9.37
C ASN A 266 1.77 11.08 8.99
N ALA A 267 2.48 10.14 9.63
CA ALA A 267 3.84 9.76 9.22
C ALA A 267 3.86 9.25 7.77
N ILE A 268 2.91 8.38 7.39
CA ILE A 268 2.78 7.89 6.01
C ILE A 268 2.47 9.05 5.04
N ARG A 269 1.58 9.97 5.43
CA ARG A 269 1.25 11.17 4.62
C ARG A 269 2.44 12.12 4.47
N ALA A 270 3.25 12.29 5.51
CA ALA A 270 4.47 13.10 5.48
C ALA A 270 5.47 12.50 4.48
N LEU A 271 5.76 11.20 4.57
CA LEU A 271 6.62 10.49 3.61
C LEU A 271 6.10 10.61 2.18
N THR A 272 4.79 10.49 2.00
CA THR A 272 4.14 10.62 0.68
C THR A 272 4.31 12.03 0.11
N ARG A 273 4.14 13.08 0.94
CA ARG A 273 4.35 14.47 0.55
C ARG A 273 5.82 14.78 0.26
N LEU A 274 6.74 14.07 0.88
CA LEU A 274 8.18 14.17 0.62
C LEU A 274 8.65 13.27 -0.53
N TYR A 275 7.73 12.56 -1.19
CA TYR A 275 8.04 11.61 -2.26
C TYR A 275 9.07 10.55 -1.86
N MET A 276 9.06 10.14 -0.59
CA MET A 276 9.98 9.17 -0.03
C MET A 276 9.40 7.74 -0.07
N PRO A 277 10.25 6.71 -0.19
CA PRO A 277 9.79 5.33 -0.16
C PRO A 277 9.11 4.99 1.18
N VAL A 278 7.91 4.43 1.10
CA VAL A 278 7.10 4.01 2.24
C VAL A 278 7.34 2.52 2.50
N TYR A 279 7.87 2.22 3.68
CA TYR A 279 8.12 0.88 4.20
C TYR A 279 8.20 0.93 5.73
N PRO A 280 8.09 -0.21 6.45
CA PRO A 280 7.91 -0.22 7.91
C PRO A 280 8.93 0.63 8.68
N ALA A 281 10.21 0.46 8.39
CA ALA A 281 11.26 1.21 9.09
C ALA A 281 11.24 2.72 8.79
N SER A 282 10.87 3.15 7.59
CA SER A 282 10.71 4.57 7.27
C SER A 282 9.51 5.20 7.99
N ILE A 283 8.40 4.45 8.05
CA ILE A 283 7.19 4.88 8.79
C ILE A 283 7.51 5.00 10.28
N MET A 284 8.18 4.00 10.86
CA MET A 284 8.56 4.00 12.28
C MET A 284 9.53 5.11 12.62
N SER A 285 10.58 5.32 11.82
CA SER A 285 11.53 6.42 12.02
C SER A 285 10.83 7.79 12.00
N THR A 286 9.88 8.00 11.10
CA THR A 286 9.10 9.25 11.03
C THR A 286 8.15 9.39 12.23
N TYR A 287 7.56 8.29 12.69
CA TYR A 287 6.73 8.26 13.89
C TYR A 287 7.53 8.61 15.14
N GLU A 288 8.69 7.98 15.33
CA GLU A 288 9.60 8.21 16.46
C GLU A 288 10.11 9.65 16.47
N ALA A 289 10.52 10.18 15.32
CA ALA A 289 10.92 11.59 15.19
C ALA A 289 9.81 12.56 15.63
N ALA A 290 8.55 12.27 15.26
CA ALA A 290 7.41 13.09 15.68
C ALA A 290 7.15 13.04 17.19
N VAL A 291 7.44 11.91 17.83
CA VAL A 291 7.30 11.72 19.28
C VAL A 291 8.45 12.41 20.03
N GLU A 292 9.69 12.22 19.58
CA GLU A 292 10.89 12.82 20.17
C GLU A 292 10.86 14.35 20.13
N GLN A 293 10.39 14.92 19.03
CA GLN A 293 10.23 16.37 18.86
C GLN A 293 8.97 16.93 19.54
N GLY A 294 8.14 16.08 20.16
CA GLY A 294 6.91 16.49 20.83
C GLY A 294 5.87 17.11 19.89
N VAL A 295 5.89 16.77 18.60
CA VAL A 295 5.04 17.38 17.59
C VAL A 295 3.60 16.91 17.77
N ALA A 296 2.66 17.86 17.83
CA ALA A 296 1.23 17.58 17.88
C ALA A 296 0.76 16.96 16.55
N LEU A 297 -0.32 16.15 16.59
CA LEU A 297 -0.84 15.46 15.40
C LEU A 297 -1.08 16.40 14.20
N ALA A 298 -1.60 17.60 14.46
CA ALA A 298 -1.86 18.59 13.42
C ALA A 298 -0.58 19.20 12.83
N GLY A 299 0.51 19.26 13.60
CA GLY A 299 1.80 19.82 13.19
C GLY A 299 2.65 18.90 12.32
N MET A 300 2.35 17.59 12.27
CA MET A 300 3.12 16.62 11.48
C MET A 300 3.10 16.84 9.96
N LEU A 301 2.21 17.69 9.45
CA LEU A 301 2.13 18.02 8.03
C LEU A 301 2.60 19.45 7.73
N GLU A 302 3.06 20.17 8.76
CA GLU A 302 3.60 21.51 8.62
C GLU A 302 5.05 21.47 8.12
N PRO A 303 5.50 22.49 7.37
CA PRO A 303 6.82 22.50 6.73
C PRO A 303 7.98 22.24 7.71
N GLU A 304 7.90 22.77 8.93
CA GLU A 304 8.95 22.61 9.96
C GLU A 304 9.26 21.14 10.26
N PHE A 305 8.22 20.33 10.46
CA PHE A 305 8.40 18.90 10.71
C PHE A 305 8.84 18.16 9.45
N LEU A 306 8.31 18.52 8.28
CA LEU A 306 8.70 17.92 7.01
C LEU A 306 10.19 18.16 6.72
N GLU A 307 10.71 19.36 6.96
CA GLU A 307 12.13 19.69 6.83
C GLU A 307 13.00 18.84 7.77
N ALA A 308 12.56 18.64 9.02
CA ALA A 308 13.26 17.78 9.96
C ALA A 308 13.33 16.31 9.49
N VAL A 309 12.22 15.79 8.94
CA VAL A 309 12.17 14.43 8.37
C VAL A 309 13.11 14.29 7.17
N VAL A 310 13.16 15.28 6.27
CA VAL A 310 14.12 15.27 5.16
C VAL A 310 15.55 15.33 5.66
N GLY A 311 15.84 16.19 6.63
CA GLY A 311 17.15 16.27 7.26
C GLY A 311 17.60 14.91 7.80
N GLN A 312 16.75 14.23 8.57
CA GLN A 312 17.08 12.91 9.13
C GLN A 312 17.33 11.87 8.04
N GLU A 313 16.50 11.84 6.99
CA GLU A 313 16.68 10.92 5.87
C GLU A 313 17.97 11.22 5.08
N ALA A 314 18.33 12.50 4.91
CA ALA A 314 19.58 12.93 4.29
C ALA A 314 20.79 12.40 5.06
N HIS A 315 20.80 12.57 6.40
CA HIS A 315 21.87 12.06 7.26
C HIS A 315 21.97 10.54 7.18
N ARG A 316 20.83 9.83 7.25
CA ARG A 316 20.79 8.36 7.14
C ARG A 316 21.40 7.85 5.84
N ARG A 317 21.10 8.50 4.71
CA ARG A 317 21.68 8.14 3.40
C ARG A 317 23.15 8.51 3.29
N GLY A 318 23.55 9.65 3.85
CA GLY A 318 24.94 10.08 3.90
C GLY A 318 25.82 9.09 4.66
N SER A 319 25.37 8.61 5.82
CA SER A 319 26.09 7.58 6.59
C SER A 319 26.20 6.25 5.84
N ALA A 320 25.13 5.81 5.17
CA ALA A 320 25.13 4.56 4.40
C ALA A 320 25.98 4.59 3.12
N MET A 321 26.37 5.77 2.63
CA MET A 321 27.30 5.93 1.50
C MET A 321 28.78 5.95 1.92
N GLN A 322 29.06 6.12 3.22
CA GLN A 322 30.43 6.13 3.77
C GLN A 322 30.88 4.74 4.24
N GLU A 323 29.95 3.80 4.42
CA GLU A 323 30.20 2.37 4.67
C GLU A 323 30.31 1.58 3.37
#